data_AF-A0A7V8XLM7-F1
#
_entry.id   AF-A0A7V8XLM7-F1
#
_cell.length_a   1.000
_cell.length_b   1.000
_cell.length_c   1.000
_cell.angle_alpha   90.00
_cell.angle_beta   90.00
_cell.angle_gamma   90.00
#
_symmetry.space_group_name_H-M   'P 1'
#
loop_
_entity.id
_entity.type
_entity.pdbx_description
1 polymer ?
#
loop_
_entity_poly.entity_id
_entity_poly.type
_entity_poly.pdbx_seq_one_letter_code
_entity_poly.pdbx_strand_id
1 'polypeptide(L)'
;MLTGRFVVPIDYPTSSANRPRYGYGRPPHAALARILARCDETFRAQLHRFARYEAVLLAIERQPTRSAEPYWLNDWLSGLDAVSLYGFLRERAPSRYVEIGRECRLGSRDGRSGTAGLRRT
;
A
#
# COMPACT_ATOMS: atom_id res chain seq x y z
N MET A 1 -23.94 -9.97 -24.21
CA MET A 1 -24.20 -10.21 -22.77
C MET A 1 -23.81 -8.94 -22.01
N LEU A 2 -24.80 -8.32 -21.35
CA LEU A 2 -24.77 -7.13 -20.48
C LEU A 2 -23.75 -6.01 -20.74
N THR A 3 -24.03 -5.17 -21.74
CA THR A 3 -23.50 -3.80 -21.82
C THR A 3 -24.38 -2.87 -20.96
N GLY A 4 -24.39 -3.11 -19.65
CA GLY A 4 -25.16 -2.31 -18.69
C GLY A 4 -24.48 -0.97 -18.43
N ARG A 5 -25.12 0.15 -18.78
CA ARG A 5 -24.63 1.49 -18.46
C ARG A 5 -24.99 1.79 -16.99
N PHE A 6 -23.99 1.85 -16.12
CA PHE A 6 -24.18 2.22 -14.72
C PHE A 6 -24.20 3.75 -14.58
N VAL A 7 -25.22 4.27 -13.91
CA VAL A 7 -25.32 5.69 -13.57
C VAL A 7 -24.99 5.83 -12.10
N VAL A 8 -23.96 6.60 -11.78
CA VAL A 8 -23.65 7.03 -10.42
C VAL A 8 -24.18 8.46 -10.30
N PRO A 9 -25.34 8.68 -9.66
CA PRO A 9 -25.83 10.04 -9.43
C PRO A 9 -24.88 10.74 -8.46
N ILE A 10 -24.50 11.97 -8.80
CA ILE A 10 -23.64 12.81 -7.97
C ILE A 10 -24.37 14.15 -7.81
N ASP A 11 -24.55 14.59 -6.57
CA ASP A 11 -25.33 15.80 -6.22
C ASP A 11 -24.60 17.12 -6.57
N TYR A 12 -23.40 17.04 -7.13
CA TYR A 12 -22.57 18.18 -7.52
C TYR A 12 -22.05 18.00 -8.95
N PRO A 13 -21.88 19.11 -9.70
CA PRO A 13 -21.29 19.04 -11.02
C PRO A 13 -19.86 18.52 -10.87
N THR A 14 -19.62 17.30 -11.36
CA THR A 14 -18.25 16.86 -11.63
C THR A 14 -17.65 17.87 -12.60
N SER A 15 -16.37 18.21 -12.45
CA SER A 15 -15.70 18.95 -13.52
C SER A 15 -15.85 18.09 -14.77
N SER A 16 -16.67 18.55 -15.72
CA SER A 16 -17.18 17.78 -16.86
C SER A 16 -16.10 17.25 -17.81
N ALA A 17 -14.84 17.65 -17.58
CA ALA A 17 -13.68 17.10 -18.23
C ALA A 17 -13.00 16.05 -17.33
N ASN A 18 -12.87 14.82 -17.85
CA ASN A 18 -12.07 13.75 -17.26
C ASN A 18 -10.56 14.06 -17.40
N ARG A 19 -10.10 15.10 -16.72
CA ARG A 19 -8.71 15.56 -16.72
C ARG A 19 -8.29 16.01 -15.32
N PRO A 20 -7.01 15.86 -14.95
CA PRO A 20 -6.50 16.37 -13.69
C PRO A 20 -6.80 17.87 -13.50
N ARG A 21 -7.31 18.23 -12.33
CA ARG A 21 -7.62 19.63 -11.97
C ARG A 21 -6.34 20.45 -11.74
N TYR A 22 -5.30 19.83 -11.18
CA TYR A 22 -4.01 20.41 -10.83
C TYR A 22 -2.87 19.51 -11.32
N GLY A 23 -1.65 20.04 -11.44
CA GLY A 23 -0.48 19.30 -11.93
C GLY A 23 -0.49 19.07 -13.45
N TYR A 24 0.38 18.18 -13.95
CA TYR A 24 0.51 17.84 -15.37
C TYR A 24 0.64 19.08 -16.29
N GLY A 25 1.55 19.99 -15.93
CA GLY A 25 1.75 21.28 -16.63
C GLY A 25 0.85 22.43 -16.15
N ARG A 26 -0.04 22.19 -15.17
CA ARG A 26 -0.89 23.21 -14.53
C ARG A 26 -0.39 23.51 -13.11
N PRO A 27 -0.70 24.69 -12.54
CA PRO A 27 -0.34 25.01 -11.18
C PRO A 27 -0.86 23.97 -10.16
N PRO A 28 -0.10 23.66 -9.11
CA PRO A 28 -0.57 22.80 -8.03
C PRO A 28 -1.64 23.51 -7.20
N HIS A 29 -2.41 22.74 -6.43
CA HIS A 29 -3.35 23.32 -5.47
C HIS A 29 -2.60 24.05 -4.35
N ALA A 30 -2.71 25.38 -4.28
CA ALA A 30 -1.88 26.21 -3.39
C ALA A 30 -1.97 25.83 -1.90
N ALA A 31 -3.17 25.54 -1.38
CA ALA A 31 -3.31 25.14 0.03
C ALA A 31 -2.63 23.80 0.34
N LEU A 32 -2.82 22.77 -0.50
CA LEU A 32 -2.16 21.47 -0.34
C LEU A 32 -0.65 21.59 -0.48
N ALA A 33 -0.18 22.34 -1.48
CA ALA A 33 1.25 22.59 -1.67
C ALA A 33 1.89 23.20 -0.41
N ARG A 34 1.21 24.15 0.24
CA ARG A 34 1.68 24.76 1.50
C ARG A 34 1.72 23.78 2.68
N ILE A 35 0.71 22.91 2.80
CA ILE A 35 0.67 21.88 3.84
C ILE A 35 1.82 20.90 3.66
N LEU A 36 2.03 20.43 2.43
CA LEU A 36 3.10 19.49 2.11
C LEU A 36 4.48 20.12 2.32
N ALA A 37 4.69 21.36 1.86
CA ALA A 37 5.94 22.09 2.03
C ALA A 37 6.34 22.27 3.50
N ARG A 38 5.37 22.40 4.40
CA ARG A 38 5.64 22.48 5.86
C ARG A 38 6.24 21.18 6.42
N CYS A 39 6.07 20.07 5.72
CA CYS A 39 6.57 18.75 6.10
C CYS A 39 7.80 18.32 5.29
N ASP A 40 8.34 19.16 4.39
CA ASP A 40 9.42 18.78 3.47
C ASP A 40 10.64 18.21 4.21
N GLU A 41 11.08 18.86 5.27
CA GLU A 41 12.24 18.39 6.04
C GLU A 41 11.93 17.09 6.79
N THR A 42 10.69 16.94 7.28
CA THR A 42 10.23 15.68 7.88
C THR A 42 10.29 14.55 6.87
N PHE A 43 9.78 14.76 5.65
CA PHE A 43 9.82 13.76 4.59
C PHE A 43 11.25 13.42 4.19
N ARG A 44 12.10 14.43 4.00
CA ARG A 44 13.53 14.26 3.71
C ARG A 44 14.24 13.42 4.76
N ALA A 45 14.03 13.75 6.04
CA ALA A 45 14.62 13.01 7.15
C ALA A 45 14.15 11.55 7.19
N GLN A 46 12.87 11.26 6.91
CA GLN A 46 12.38 9.88 6.83
C GLN A 46 13.03 9.12 5.67
N LEU A 47 13.10 9.73 4.47
CA LEU A 47 13.73 9.10 3.31
C LEU A 47 15.21 8.78 3.56
N HIS A 48 15.95 9.67 4.21
CA HIS A 48 17.34 9.39 4.61
C HIS A 48 17.45 8.23 5.61
N ARG A 49 16.51 8.09 6.54
CA ARG A 49 16.49 6.92 7.44
C ARG A 49 16.20 5.64 6.67
N PHE A 50 15.23 5.67 5.76
CA PHE A 50 14.86 4.50 4.97
C PHE A 50 15.97 4.06 4.01
N ALA A 51 16.75 5.00 3.47
CA ALA A 51 17.92 4.70 2.63
C ALA A 51 18.95 3.81 3.33
N ARG A 52 19.01 3.79 4.67
CA ARG A 52 19.88 2.88 5.42
C ARG A 52 19.53 1.40 5.24
N TYR A 53 18.32 1.10 4.77
CA TYR A 53 17.85 -0.26 4.48
C TYR A 53 18.05 -0.68 3.03
N GLU A 54 18.76 0.12 2.22
CA GLU A 54 19.01 -0.10 0.79
C GLU A 54 19.42 -1.55 0.47
N ALA A 55 20.39 -2.11 1.20
CA ALA A 55 20.87 -3.47 0.93
C ALA A 55 19.75 -4.53 1.01
N VAL A 56 18.83 -4.40 1.97
CA VAL A 56 17.70 -5.32 2.11
C VAL A 56 16.64 -5.06 1.04
N LEU A 57 16.38 -3.79 0.75
CA LEU A 57 15.40 -3.38 -0.26
C LEU A 57 15.83 -3.82 -1.68
N LEU A 58 17.12 -3.74 -2.00
CA LEU A 58 17.68 -4.18 -3.29
C LEU A 58 17.69 -5.71 -3.46
N ALA A 59 17.63 -6.46 -2.36
CA ALA A 59 17.53 -7.91 -2.42
C ALA A 59 16.11 -8.42 -2.77
N ILE A 60 15.12 -7.52 -2.79
CA ILE A 60 13.73 -7.85 -3.16
C ILE A 60 13.62 -7.94 -4.68
N GLU A 61 13.04 -9.04 -5.16
CA GLU A 61 12.87 -9.30 -6.58
C GLU A 61 11.94 -8.30 -7.25
N ARG A 62 12.16 -8.06 -8.55
CA ARG A 62 11.27 -7.14 -9.30
C ARG A 62 9.91 -7.76 -9.59
N GLN A 63 9.87 -9.06 -9.84
CA GLN A 63 8.65 -9.82 -10.14
C GLN A 63 8.53 -10.99 -9.15
N PRO A 64 7.32 -11.51 -8.90
CA PRO A 64 7.15 -12.57 -7.93
C PRO A 64 7.76 -13.89 -8.44
N THR A 65 8.67 -14.47 -7.67
CA THR A 65 9.11 -15.86 -7.86
C THR A 65 8.10 -16.83 -7.22
N ARG A 66 7.48 -16.43 -6.11
CA ARG A 66 6.38 -17.12 -5.43
C ARG A 66 5.32 -16.12 -4.97
N SER A 67 4.08 -16.58 -4.87
CA SER A 67 2.93 -15.73 -4.50
C SER A 67 3.05 -15.02 -3.14
N ALA A 68 3.81 -15.60 -2.20
CA ALA A 68 3.94 -15.09 -0.82
C ALA A 68 5.24 -14.30 -0.55
N GLU A 69 6.12 -14.16 -1.54
CA GLU A 69 7.39 -13.44 -1.38
C GLU A 69 7.21 -11.97 -1.78
N PRO A 70 7.94 -11.02 -1.15
CA PRO A 70 7.87 -9.61 -1.53
C PRO A 70 8.45 -9.40 -2.95
N TYR A 71 7.86 -8.47 -3.70
CA TYR A 71 8.35 -8.06 -5.02
C TYR A 71 7.96 -6.62 -5.35
N TRP A 72 8.74 -5.95 -6.23
CA TRP A 72 8.58 -4.53 -6.50
C TRP A 72 7.48 -4.15 -7.50
N LEU A 73 7.31 -4.90 -8.59
CA LEU A 73 6.31 -4.61 -9.62
C LEU A 73 4.94 -5.13 -9.18
N ASN A 74 4.39 -4.53 -8.14
CA ASN A 74 3.12 -4.87 -7.52
C ASN A 74 2.04 -3.85 -7.91
N ASP A 75 0.92 -4.32 -8.44
CA ASP A 75 -0.19 -3.45 -8.89
C ASP A 75 -0.97 -2.80 -7.74
N TRP A 76 -0.82 -3.30 -6.51
CA TRP A 76 -1.58 -2.89 -5.33
C TRP A 76 -0.82 -1.94 -4.41
N LEU A 77 0.50 -2.06 -4.35
CA LEU A 77 1.36 -1.30 -3.45
C LEU A 77 2.54 -0.73 -4.23
N SER A 78 2.61 0.60 -4.33
CA SER A 78 3.70 1.24 -5.05
C SER A 78 5.04 1.01 -4.35
N GLY A 79 6.14 1.10 -5.10
CA GLY A 79 7.48 0.89 -4.54
C GLY A 79 7.80 1.83 -3.38
N LEU A 80 7.41 3.11 -3.45
CA LEU A 80 7.64 4.04 -2.35
C LEU A 80 6.78 3.72 -1.12
N ASP A 81 5.55 3.23 -1.31
CA ASP A 81 4.69 2.80 -0.21
C ASP A 81 5.28 1.58 0.50
N ALA A 82 5.80 0.60 -0.26
CA ALA A 82 6.47 -0.57 0.28
C ALA A 82 7.76 -0.22 1.05
N VAL A 83 8.61 0.67 0.50
CA VAL A 83 9.78 1.21 1.20
C VAL A 83 9.38 1.89 2.50
N SER A 84 8.33 2.72 2.45
CA SER A 84 7.87 3.48 3.61
C SER A 84 7.30 2.55 4.69
N LEU A 85 6.49 1.56 4.31
CA LEU A 85 5.95 0.55 5.20
C LEU A 85 7.07 -0.22 5.92
N TYR A 86 8.01 -0.77 5.16
CA TYR A 86 9.16 -1.48 5.71
C TYR A 86 9.97 -0.58 6.64
N GLY A 87 10.29 0.64 6.19
CA GLY A 87 11.05 1.61 6.96
C GLY A 87 10.40 1.96 8.30
N PHE A 88 9.10 2.26 8.31
CA PHE A 88 8.39 2.56 9.54
C PHE A 88 8.30 1.37 10.50
N LEU A 89 8.08 0.16 9.98
CA LEU A 89 8.07 -1.05 10.81
C LEU A 89 9.44 -1.29 11.45
N ARG A 90 10.52 -1.08 10.70
CA ARG A 90 11.88 -1.30 11.18
C ARG A 90 12.31 -0.25 12.19
N GLU A 91 11.98 1.02 11.96
CA GLU A 91 12.33 2.15 12.84
C GLU A 91 11.51 2.14 14.14
N ARG A 92 10.22 1.81 14.07
CA ARG A 92 9.31 1.90 15.22
C ARG A 92 9.22 0.60 16.01
N ALA A 93 9.61 -0.52 15.39
CA ALA A 93 9.54 -1.87 15.95
C ALA A 93 8.22 -2.14 16.73
N PRO A 94 7.04 -1.87 16.13
CA PRO A 94 5.80 -2.03 16.86
C PRO A 94 5.54 -3.51 17.19
N SER A 95 4.95 -3.77 18.36
CA SER A 95 4.57 -5.14 18.76
C SER A 95 3.44 -5.73 17.91
N ARG A 96 2.71 -4.87 17.18
CA ARG A 96 1.60 -5.26 16.31
C ARG A 96 1.49 -4.33 15.11
N TYR A 97 1.38 -4.91 13.92
CA TYR A 97 0.99 -4.23 12.68
C TYR A 97 -0.41 -4.71 12.29
N VAL A 98 -1.30 -3.77 11.97
CA VAL A 98 -2.67 -4.06 11.52
C VAL A 98 -2.88 -3.35 10.19
N GLU A 99 -3.17 -4.12 9.16
CA GLU A 99 -3.52 -3.60 7.84
C GLU A 99 -5.04 -3.61 7.67
N ILE A 100 -5.59 -2.49 7.18
CA ILE A 100 -7.00 -2.37 6.89
C ILE A 100 -7.15 -2.10 5.40
N GLY A 101 -7.47 -3.16 4.65
CA GLY A 101 -7.72 -3.12 3.20
C GLY A 101 -8.95 -3.96 2.84
N ARG A 102 -9.62 -3.61 1.73
CA ARG A 102 -10.87 -4.28 1.28
C ARG A 102 -10.69 -5.78 0.96
N GLU A 103 -9.47 -6.26 0.80
CA GLU A 103 -9.17 -7.68 0.53
C GLU A 103 -8.74 -8.48 1.76
N CYS A 104 -8.75 -7.87 2.96
CA CYS A 104 -8.47 -8.57 4.22
C CYS A 104 -9.67 -9.45 4.62
N ARG A 105 -9.84 -10.56 3.90
CA ARG A 105 -10.83 -11.59 4.24
C ARG A 105 -10.30 -12.34 5.47
N LEU A 106 -10.80 -12.00 6.65
CA LEU A 106 -10.61 -12.79 7.86
C LEU A 106 -11.18 -14.19 7.63
N GLY A 107 -10.31 -15.15 7.31
CA GLY A 107 -10.67 -16.56 7.31
C GLY A 107 -10.75 -17.03 8.76
N SER A 108 -11.97 -17.23 9.27
CA SER A 108 -12.15 -18.04 10.47
C SER A 108 -11.78 -19.48 10.11
N ARG A 109 -10.67 -19.98 10.66
CA ARG A 109 -10.48 -21.43 10.81
C ARG A 109 -11.40 -21.86 11.93
N ASP A 110 -12.59 -22.33 11.57
CA ASP A 110 -13.47 -23.03 12.51
C ASP A 110 -12.80 -24.37 12.83
N GLY A 111 -12.34 -24.50 14.07
CA GLY A 111 -11.69 -25.69 14.59
C GLY A 111 -12.72 -26.79 14.81
N ARG A 112 -12.73 -27.79 13.92
CA ARG A 112 -13.23 -29.13 14.26
C ARG A 112 -12.07 -30.10 14.25
N SER A 113 -11.62 -30.39 15.47
CA SER A 113 -10.67 -31.42 15.85
C SER A 113 -11.11 -32.78 15.34
N GLY A 114 -10.34 -33.36 14.42
CA GLY A 114 -10.36 -34.79 14.11
C GLY A 114 -9.16 -35.44 14.78
N THR A 115 -9.40 -36.17 15.87
CA THR A 115 -8.40 -37.04 16.51
C THR A 115 -8.08 -38.22 15.58
N ALA A 116 -6.84 -38.30 15.08
CA ALA A 116 -6.29 -39.51 14.49
C ALA A 116 -4.92 -39.78 15.11
N GLY A 117 -4.87 -40.84 15.92
CA GLY A 117 -3.70 -41.24 16.69
C GLY A 117 -2.54 -41.70 15.81
N LEU A 118 -1.33 -41.49 16.31
CA LEU A 118 -0.12 -42.13 15.78
C LEU A 118 0.62 -42.81 16.94
N ARG A 119 0.56 -44.15 16.95
CA ARG A 119 1.38 -45.02 17.80
C ARG A 119 2.85 -44.83 17.41
N ARG A 120 3.72 -44.65 18.41
CA ARG A 120 5.16 -44.77 18.24
C ARG A 120 5.55 -46.24 18.37
N THR A 121 6.27 -46.75 17.38
CA THR A 121 7.20 -47.88 17.51
C THR A 121 8.52 -47.35 18.03
#